data_AF-A0A1I0C5A6-F1
#
_entry.id   AF-A0A1I0C5A6-F1
#
_cell.length_a   1.000
_cell.length_b   1.000
_cell.length_c   1.000
_cell.angle_alpha   90.00
_cell.angle_beta   90.00
_cell.angle_gamma   90.00
#
_symmetry.space_group_name_H-M   'P 1'
#
loop_
_entity.id
_entity.type
_entity.pdbx_description
1 polymer ?
#
loop_
_entity_poly.entity_id
_entity_poly.type
_entity_poly.pdbx_seq_one_letter_code
_entity_poly.pdbx_strand_id
1 'polypeptide(L)'
;MPKLPVNVNTKIRSYAYDAFTNLIADNEMTTNLCLACFWISMEECDYEMVYQNVTVLKKEQDISVYGKPYETDMELKITKDVQVGQEIVLFMKRHTIAHTRSRLEIHFSGVRMDNGKVESWWIERCAGGKCSYFENGKEQNLVMNRSDKYEPYYIKFLYQEQTVLFQYSRDNVDWIELGTVNVQLKNYSTIQWEIRILCPGYMYYDWLFSNYIQLQYDSTYGLPLEHTSLTRKSFSYYTANALLDYARIEHSFLCFTKKSLVEFTKMMIDTKKYLEVELDEFYVQGTCAQKAQFHFSHQNLIYGYDDEKEVIYCISFIEGKLNETVIRMEDYEVAYQSKRRTSCFYILEHEYDWEVVHFKLDHFLAELKEYLESTVSVRKYGGCTDSTTNISGIKIYDAILYDADYQKLFLNDIRISYILYEHKK
;
A
#
# COMPACT_ATOMS: atom_id res chain seq x y z
N MET A 1 -8.03 12.08 14.11
CA MET A 1 -7.80 12.78 12.82
C MET A 1 -7.45 11.74 11.78
N PRO A 2 -8.29 11.53 10.75
CA PRO A 2 -8.04 10.51 9.76
C PRO A 2 -6.96 10.96 8.77
N LYS A 3 -5.86 10.21 8.74
CA LYS A 3 -4.82 10.27 7.71
C LYS A 3 -4.62 8.87 7.15
N LEU A 4 -4.46 8.79 5.84
CA LEU A 4 -4.05 7.58 5.15
C LEU A 4 -2.51 7.52 5.09
N PRO A 5 -1.92 6.33 5.10
CA PRO A 5 -0.48 6.18 5.18
C PRO A 5 0.21 6.60 3.87
N VAL A 6 1.23 7.43 3.97
CA VAL A 6 1.98 7.96 2.81
C VAL A 6 3.47 7.95 3.11
N ASN A 7 4.31 7.79 2.09
CA ASN A 7 5.76 7.97 2.19
C ASN A 7 6.25 9.06 1.24
N VAL A 8 6.57 10.23 1.80
CA VAL A 8 7.14 11.35 1.03
C VAL A 8 8.55 11.12 0.52
N ASN A 9 9.28 10.15 1.10
CA ASN A 9 10.61 9.75 0.63
C ASN A 9 10.51 8.62 -0.41
N THR A 10 9.67 8.84 -1.42
CA THR A 10 9.47 7.88 -2.52
C THR A 10 10.75 7.65 -3.34
N LYS A 11 10.88 6.43 -3.87
CA LYS A 11 11.96 6.03 -4.79
C LYS A 11 11.81 6.65 -6.18
N ILE A 12 10.58 6.93 -6.60
CA ILE A 12 10.24 7.55 -7.88
C ILE A 12 9.44 8.81 -7.59
N ARG A 13 9.92 9.99 -8.01
CA ARG A 13 9.30 11.27 -7.60
C ARG A 13 9.00 12.23 -8.76
N SER A 14 9.42 11.87 -9.96
CA SER A 14 9.60 12.83 -11.04
C SER A 14 8.30 13.37 -11.64
N TYR A 15 7.21 12.59 -11.63
CA TYR A 15 5.88 13.02 -12.07
C TYR A 15 4.79 12.53 -11.13
N ALA A 16 3.70 13.30 -11.01
CA ALA A 16 2.61 13.03 -10.07
C ALA A 16 2.04 11.61 -10.16
N TYR A 17 1.77 11.08 -11.36
CA TYR A 17 1.18 9.75 -11.54
C TYR A 17 2.07 8.62 -11.00
N ASP A 18 3.38 8.68 -11.23
CA ASP A 18 4.33 7.71 -10.68
C ASP A 18 4.56 7.97 -9.18
N ALA A 19 4.72 9.24 -8.83
CA ALA A 19 5.16 9.65 -7.51
C ALA A 19 4.09 9.41 -6.45
N PHE A 20 2.82 9.71 -6.74
CA PHE A 20 1.69 9.39 -5.86
C PHE A 20 1.49 7.88 -5.74
N THR A 21 1.63 7.15 -6.85
CA THR A 21 1.58 5.68 -6.83
C THR A 21 2.62 5.10 -5.89
N ASN A 22 3.88 5.52 -6.03
CA ASN A 22 4.95 5.04 -5.18
C ASN A 22 4.79 5.50 -3.72
N LEU A 23 4.36 6.73 -3.49
CA LEU A 23 4.13 7.26 -2.14
C LEU A 23 3.03 6.51 -1.40
N ILE A 24 1.97 6.11 -2.10
CA ILE A 24 0.90 5.29 -1.54
C ILE A 24 1.34 3.83 -1.40
N ALA A 25 2.08 3.27 -2.37
CA ALA A 25 2.42 1.85 -2.34
C ALA A 25 3.64 1.51 -1.46
N ASP A 26 4.57 2.44 -1.26
CA ASP A 26 5.80 2.30 -0.46
C ASP A 26 5.67 3.00 0.90
N ASN A 27 4.61 2.72 1.65
CA ASN A 27 4.33 3.38 2.91
C ASN A 27 4.61 2.48 4.12
N GLU A 28 4.51 3.05 5.33
CA GLU A 28 4.79 2.32 6.56
C GLU A 28 3.89 1.08 6.75
N MET A 29 2.67 1.06 6.25
CA MET A 29 1.77 -0.08 6.33
C MET A 29 2.06 -1.17 5.29
N THR A 30 2.90 -0.91 4.27
CA THR A 30 3.07 -1.82 3.13
C THR A 30 4.51 -2.30 2.93
N THR A 31 5.53 -1.51 3.29
CA THR A 31 6.95 -1.85 3.03
C THR A 31 7.85 -1.76 4.28
N ASN A 32 7.26 -1.57 5.46
CA ASN A 32 8.02 -1.38 6.70
C ASN A 32 8.57 -2.69 7.26
N LEU A 33 9.78 -2.60 7.83
CA LEU A 33 10.45 -3.74 8.44
C LEU A 33 9.76 -4.29 9.70
N CYS A 34 8.98 -3.52 10.51
CA CYS A 34 8.06 -4.15 11.48
C CYS A 34 6.91 -4.76 10.68
N LEU A 35 6.88 -6.08 10.63
CA LEU A 35 5.84 -6.86 9.95
C LEU A 35 4.59 -6.97 10.81
N ALA A 36 4.77 -7.12 12.11
CA ALA A 36 3.68 -7.26 13.05
C ALA A 36 4.14 -6.76 14.42
N CYS A 37 3.27 -6.01 15.07
CA CYS A 37 3.51 -5.49 16.40
C CYS A 37 2.21 -5.77 17.19
N PHE A 38 2.27 -6.52 18.29
CA PHE A 38 1.08 -6.99 19.03
C PHE A 38 1.38 -7.25 20.50
N TRP A 39 0.32 -7.22 21.31
CA TRP A 39 0.34 -7.61 22.73
C TRP A 39 -0.41 -8.91 22.91
N ILE A 40 0.07 -9.77 23.81
CA ILE A 40 -0.58 -11.07 24.09
C ILE A 40 -0.77 -11.28 25.59
N SER A 41 -1.92 -11.79 26.02
CA SER A 41 -2.21 -12.00 27.45
C SER A 41 -1.36 -13.08 28.15
N MET A 42 -0.48 -13.78 27.41
CA MET A 42 0.36 -14.85 27.93
C MET A 42 1.71 -14.33 28.43
N GLU A 43 2.10 -14.69 29.65
CA GLU A 43 3.40 -14.31 30.23
C GLU A 43 4.58 -15.08 29.60
N GLU A 44 4.44 -16.41 29.46
CA GLU A 44 5.47 -17.29 28.92
C GLU A 44 5.00 -18.01 27.64
N CYS A 45 5.78 -17.90 26.57
CA CYS A 45 5.56 -18.60 25.30
C CYS A 45 6.89 -19.01 24.67
N ASP A 46 6.85 -20.13 23.94
CA ASP A 46 7.98 -20.63 23.19
C ASP A 46 7.93 -20.06 21.77
N TYR A 47 9.10 -19.75 21.22
CA TYR A 47 9.23 -19.15 19.90
C TYR A 47 10.02 -20.10 19.00
N GLU A 48 9.45 -20.41 17.84
CA GLU A 48 10.13 -21.18 16.79
C GLU A 48 10.24 -20.31 15.53
N MET A 49 11.48 -20.08 15.09
CA MET A 49 11.75 -19.38 13.84
C MET A 49 11.87 -20.42 12.72
N VAL A 50 10.98 -20.35 11.74
CA VAL A 50 10.97 -21.30 10.61
C VAL A 50 11.94 -20.85 9.51
N TYR A 51 12.14 -19.53 9.33
CA TYR A 51 13.02 -18.96 8.30
C TYR A 51 14.06 -17.98 8.87
N GLN A 52 15.17 -17.83 8.15
CA GLN A 52 16.28 -16.92 8.50
C GLN A 52 15.88 -15.45 8.26
N ASN A 53 16.53 -14.49 8.94
CA ASN A 53 16.34 -13.02 8.80
C ASN A 53 15.13 -12.37 9.48
N VAL A 54 14.51 -13.03 10.47
CA VAL A 54 13.51 -12.42 11.36
C VAL A 54 14.17 -11.99 12.67
N THR A 55 13.82 -10.81 13.18
CA THR A 55 14.18 -10.35 14.52
C THR A 55 12.91 -10.18 15.35
N VAL A 56 12.80 -10.91 16.45
CA VAL A 56 11.69 -10.79 17.40
C VAL A 56 12.15 -10.02 18.62
N LEU A 57 11.49 -8.90 18.91
CA LEU A 57 11.69 -8.15 20.14
C LEU A 57 10.50 -8.39 21.07
N LYS A 58 10.77 -8.94 22.25
CA LYS A 58 9.78 -9.12 23.33
C LYS A 58 10.11 -8.15 24.46
N LYS A 59 9.12 -7.34 24.87
CA LYS A 59 9.17 -6.54 26.09
C LYS A 59 7.91 -6.84 26.88
N GLU A 60 8.04 -7.59 27.97
CA GLU A 60 6.89 -8.11 28.73
C GLU A 60 5.97 -8.90 27.78
N GLN A 61 4.70 -8.51 27.66
CA GLN A 61 3.72 -9.11 26.75
C GLN A 61 3.69 -8.49 25.35
N ASP A 62 4.46 -7.43 25.11
CA ASP A 62 4.56 -6.78 23.80
C ASP A 62 5.60 -7.48 22.92
N ILE A 63 5.18 -7.86 21.72
CA ILE A 63 5.99 -8.54 20.72
C ILE A 63 6.01 -7.70 19.44
N SER A 64 7.20 -7.44 18.94
CA SER A 64 7.43 -6.78 17.65
C SER A 64 8.30 -7.68 16.79
N VAL A 65 7.84 -7.91 15.57
CA VAL A 65 8.46 -8.84 14.62
C VAL A 65 8.98 -8.02 13.45
N TYR A 66 10.28 -8.07 13.25
CA TYR A 66 10.97 -7.38 12.20
C TYR A 66 11.53 -8.35 11.19
N GLY A 67 11.52 -7.97 9.92
CA GLY A 67 12.10 -8.79 8.88
C GLY A 67 12.19 -8.07 7.54
N LYS A 68 12.77 -8.76 6.57
CA LYS A 68 12.98 -8.27 5.20
C LYS A 68 12.37 -9.24 4.19
N PRO A 69 11.04 -9.17 3.97
CA PRO A 69 10.32 -10.09 3.08
C PRO A 69 10.83 -10.11 1.64
N TYR A 70 11.49 -9.02 1.19
CA TYR A 70 12.07 -8.96 -0.15
C TYR A 70 13.35 -9.80 -0.31
N GLU A 71 13.98 -10.26 0.78
CA GLU A 71 15.19 -11.12 0.71
C GLU A 71 14.82 -12.60 0.78
N THR A 72 13.77 -12.96 1.53
CA THR A 72 13.30 -14.34 1.72
C THR A 72 11.85 -14.34 2.22
N ASP A 73 11.10 -15.39 1.87
CA ASP A 73 9.83 -15.71 2.51
C ASP A 73 10.02 -15.81 4.02
N MET A 74 9.09 -15.23 4.78
CA MET A 74 9.15 -15.24 6.23
C MET A 74 7.90 -15.84 6.85
N GLU A 75 8.13 -16.79 7.74
CA GLU A 75 7.15 -17.38 8.64
C GLU A 75 7.72 -17.39 10.06
N LEU A 76 7.01 -16.77 10.99
CA LEU A 76 7.26 -16.88 12.42
C LEU A 76 6.14 -17.69 13.06
N LYS A 77 6.50 -18.62 13.94
CA LYS A 77 5.57 -19.39 14.74
C LYS A 77 5.84 -19.18 16.22
N ILE A 78 4.82 -18.81 16.98
CA ILE A 78 4.87 -18.71 18.44
C ILE A 78 3.91 -19.76 18.98
N THR A 79 4.36 -20.66 19.84
CA THR A 79 3.55 -21.77 20.34
C THR A 79 3.36 -21.73 21.84
N LYS A 80 2.24 -22.29 22.29
CA LYS A 80 1.99 -22.58 23.70
C LYS A 80 1.04 -23.75 23.87
N ASP A 81 1.35 -24.67 24.78
CA ASP A 81 0.45 -25.75 25.17
C ASP A 81 -0.84 -25.20 25.82
N VAL A 82 -1.97 -25.86 25.53
CA VAL A 82 -3.28 -25.42 25.98
C VAL A 82 -3.67 -26.04 27.32
N GLN A 83 -4.22 -25.22 28.22
CA GLN A 83 -4.86 -25.66 29.46
C GLN A 83 -6.37 -25.42 29.43
N VAL A 84 -7.14 -26.27 30.12
CA VAL A 84 -8.59 -26.10 30.27
C VAL A 84 -8.89 -24.80 31.02
N GLY A 85 -9.82 -24.00 30.50
CA GLY A 85 -10.19 -22.71 31.08
C GLY A 85 -9.22 -21.57 30.73
N GLN A 86 -8.21 -21.83 29.90
CA GLN A 86 -7.27 -20.81 29.46
C GLN A 86 -7.94 -19.87 28.47
N GLU A 87 -7.67 -18.58 28.67
CA GLU A 87 -8.04 -17.49 27.79
C GLU A 87 -6.77 -16.89 27.17
N ILE A 88 -6.80 -16.65 25.87
CA ILE A 88 -5.75 -15.91 25.16
C ILE A 88 -6.38 -14.74 24.46
N VAL A 89 -5.88 -13.55 24.77
CA VAL A 89 -6.22 -12.30 24.10
C VAL A 89 -5.00 -11.81 23.36
N LEU A 90 -5.16 -11.58 22.06
CA LEU A 90 -4.18 -10.95 21.19
C LEU A 90 -4.69 -9.55 20.82
N PHE A 91 -3.96 -8.52 21.22
CA PHE A 91 -4.20 -7.17 20.75
C PHE A 91 -3.24 -6.83 19.61
N MET A 92 -3.79 -6.80 18.40
CA MET A 92 -3.07 -6.45 17.20
C MET A 92 -2.94 -4.94 17.08
N LYS A 93 -1.73 -4.44 17.34
CA LYS A 93 -1.41 -3.01 17.19
C LYS A 93 -1.13 -2.67 15.73
N ARG A 94 -0.46 -3.58 15.01
CA ARG A 94 -0.05 -3.40 13.62
C ARG A 94 0.22 -4.72 12.92
N HIS A 95 -0.10 -4.78 11.63
CA HIS A 95 0.28 -5.84 10.70
C HIS A 95 0.54 -5.22 9.32
N THR A 96 1.70 -5.52 8.74
CA THR A 96 2.13 -4.97 7.45
C THR A 96 1.48 -5.73 6.31
N ILE A 97 0.84 -4.96 5.44
CA ILE A 97 0.09 -5.42 4.28
C ILE A 97 1.05 -5.38 3.10
N ALA A 98 1.97 -6.34 3.07
CA ALA A 98 3.07 -6.39 2.10
C ALA A 98 2.68 -7.06 0.78
N HIS A 99 1.71 -7.97 0.85
CA HIS A 99 1.40 -8.94 -0.18
C HIS A 99 0.01 -9.55 0.09
N THR A 100 -0.75 -9.95 -0.94
CA THR A 100 -2.14 -10.47 -0.84
C THR A 100 -2.30 -11.58 0.21
N ARG A 101 -1.30 -12.47 0.29
CA ARG A 101 -1.19 -13.61 1.23
C ARG A 101 -0.45 -13.31 2.53
N SER A 102 -0.09 -12.06 2.80
CA SER A 102 0.44 -11.71 4.13
C SER A 102 -0.67 -11.91 5.14
N ARG A 103 -0.40 -12.74 6.14
CA ARG A 103 -1.41 -13.16 7.10
C ARG A 103 -0.81 -13.25 8.48
N LEU A 104 -1.63 -12.82 9.43
CA LEU A 104 -1.42 -13.10 10.83
C LEU A 104 -2.56 -13.99 11.28
N GLU A 105 -2.20 -15.12 11.86
CA GLU A 105 -3.12 -16.19 12.18
C GLU A 105 -2.94 -16.58 13.64
N ILE A 106 -4.05 -16.85 14.31
CA ILE A 106 -4.03 -17.60 15.57
C ILE A 106 -4.64 -18.95 15.27
N HIS A 107 -3.84 -19.99 15.46
CA HIS A 107 -4.20 -21.39 15.29
C HIS A 107 -4.41 -22.02 16.66
N PHE A 108 -5.38 -22.90 16.69
CA PHE A 108 -5.54 -23.96 17.66
C PHE A 108 -5.28 -25.25 16.91
N SER A 109 -4.29 -26.04 17.33
CA SER A 109 -3.96 -27.29 16.67
C SER A 109 -3.90 -28.43 17.68
N GLY A 110 -4.27 -29.63 17.23
CA GLY A 110 -4.17 -30.84 18.04
C GLY A 110 -3.81 -32.06 17.21
N VAL A 111 -2.94 -32.93 17.73
CA VAL A 111 -2.58 -34.20 17.10
C VAL A 111 -3.54 -35.29 17.58
N ARG A 112 -4.36 -35.84 16.69
CA ARG A 112 -5.30 -36.90 17.08
C ARG A 112 -4.58 -38.19 17.46
N MET A 113 -4.99 -38.79 18.58
CA MET A 113 -4.45 -40.06 19.07
C MET A 113 -4.80 -41.25 18.16
N ASP A 114 -5.95 -41.21 17.47
CA ASP A 114 -6.50 -42.36 16.73
C ASP A 114 -5.85 -42.58 15.36
N ASN A 115 -5.33 -41.52 14.73
CA ASN A 115 -4.74 -41.60 13.39
C ASN A 115 -3.53 -40.69 13.18
N GLY A 116 -3.09 -39.94 14.20
CA GLY A 116 -1.98 -39.01 14.10
C GLY A 116 -2.24 -37.77 13.24
N LYS A 117 -3.46 -37.55 12.73
CA LYS A 117 -3.79 -36.36 11.94
C LYS A 117 -3.81 -35.14 12.82
N VAL A 118 -3.20 -34.07 12.33
CA VAL A 118 -3.33 -32.73 12.93
C VAL A 118 -4.67 -32.16 12.49
N GLU A 119 -5.54 -31.87 13.45
CA GLU A 119 -6.69 -31.00 13.23
C GLU A 119 -6.31 -29.60 13.69
N SER A 120 -6.63 -28.60 12.85
CA SER A 120 -6.33 -27.20 13.14
C SER A 120 -7.55 -26.34 12.87
N TRP A 121 -7.73 -25.35 13.72
CA TRP A 121 -8.73 -24.31 13.59
C TRP A 121 -8.01 -22.99 13.74
N TRP A 122 -8.36 -22.01 12.93
CA TRP A 122 -7.66 -20.73 12.97
C TRP A 122 -8.62 -19.59 12.73
N ILE A 123 -8.19 -18.43 13.20
CA ILE A 123 -8.65 -17.14 12.71
C ILE A 123 -7.46 -16.45 12.08
N GLU A 124 -7.66 -15.85 10.92
CA GLU A 124 -6.63 -15.14 10.19
C GLU A 124 -7.10 -13.76 9.80
N ARG A 125 -6.16 -12.81 9.77
CA ARG A 125 -6.31 -11.57 9.03
C ARG A 125 -5.38 -11.60 7.83
N CYS A 126 -5.96 -11.57 6.64
CA CYS A 126 -5.23 -11.40 5.40
C CYS A 126 -5.05 -9.91 5.06
N ALA A 127 -3.99 -9.62 4.32
CA ALA A 127 -3.64 -8.29 3.81
C ALA A 127 -4.80 -7.56 3.10
N GLY A 128 -5.68 -8.26 2.37
CA GLY A 128 -6.83 -7.65 1.67
C GLY A 128 -7.98 -7.19 2.59
N GLY A 129 -7.74 -7.00 3.89
CA GLY A 129 -8.78 -6.65 4.87
C GLY A 129 -9.78 -7.79 5.16
N LYS A 130 -9.58 -8.96 4.54
CA LYS A 130 -10.36 -10.17 4.80
C LYS A 130 -9.94 -10.77 6.14
N CYS A 131 -10.93 -11.09 6.97
CA CYS A 131 -10.75 -11.96 8.12
C CYS A 131 -11.44 -13.29 7.80
N SER A 132 -10.79 -14.40 8.09
CA SER A 132 -11.36 -15.74 7.88
C SER A 132 -11.27 -16.51 9.19
N TYR A 133 -12.22 -17.40 9.45
CA TYR A 133 -12.11 -18.36 10.54
C TYR A 133 -12.55 -19.75 10.08
N PHE A 134 -12.08 -20.78 10.77
CA PHE A 134 -12.40 -22.16 10.43
C PHE A 134 -13.47 -22.74 11.35
N GLU A 135 -14.61 -23.12 10.79
CA GLU A 135 -15.75 -23.69 11.51
C GLU A 135 -16.19 -25.00 10.86
N ASN A 136 -16.23 -26.09 11.64
CA ASN A 136 -16.72 -27.41 11.21
C ASN A 136 -16.07 -27.93 9.91
N GLY A 137 -14.75 -27.73 9.74
CA GLY A 137 -14.06 -28.21 8.55
C GLY A 137 -14.16 -27.27 7.34
N LYS A 138 -14.74 -26.08 7.49
CA LYS A 138 -14.93 -25.10 6.41
C LYS A 138 -14.45 -23.71 6.82
N GLU A 139 -13.80 -23.04 5.89
CA GLU A 139 -13.45 -21.62 6.02
C GLU A 139 -14.73 -20.78 5.92
N GLN A 140 -14.88 -19.85 6.86
CA GLN A 140 -15.93 -18.84 6.90
C GLN A 140 -15.28 -17.47 6.75
N ASN A 141 -15.88 -16.60 5.95
CA ASN A 141 -15.39 -15.26 5.71
C ASN A 141 -16.09 -14.27 6.64
N LEU A 142 -15.31 -13.54 7.42
CA LEU A 142 -15.77 -12.37 8.15
C LEU A 142 -15.67 -11.15 7.23
N VAL A 143 -16.83 -10.55 6.95
CA VAL A 143 -16.90 -9.25 6.27
C VAL A 143 -16.51 -8.19 7.29
N MET A 144 -15.21 -7.94 7.44
CA MET A 144 -14.77 -6.71 8.09
C MET A 144 -15.02 -5.53 7.13
N ASN A 145 -15.33 -4.35 7.67
CA ASN A 145 -15.39 -3.18 6.81
C ASN A 145 -13.98 -2.94 6.27
N ARG A 146 -13.86 -2.70 4.96
CA ARG A 146 -12.56 -2.38 4.33
C ARG A 146 -11.86 -1.20 5.01
N SER A 147 -12.63 -0.30 5.61
CA SER A 147 -12.12 0.82 6.40
C SER A 147 -11.25 0.39 7.60
N ASP A 148 -11.39 -0.83 8.08
CA ASP A 148 -10.69 -1.30 9.29
C ASP A 148 -9.31 -1.88 8.99
N LYS A 149 -8.91 -1.92 7.71
CA LYS A 149 -7.68 -2.54 7.20
C LYS A 149 -6.40 -2.15 7.96
N TYR A 150 -6.34 -0.94 8.51
CA TYR A 150 -5.18 -0.45 9.26
C TYR A 150 -5.44 -0.28 10.76
N GLU A 151 -6.67 -0.50 11.22
CA GLU A 151 -7.04 -0.23 12.60
C GLU A 151 -6.57 -1.36 13.53
N PRO A 152 -6.15 -1.04 14.77
CA PRO A 152 -5.91 -2.03 15.81
C PRO A 152 -7.16 -2.80 16.19
N TYR A 153 -7.00 -4.03 16.67
CA TYR A 153 -8.12 -4.87 17.09
C TYR A 153 -7.68 -5.98 18.04
N TYR A 154 -8.65 -6.56 18.73
CA TYR A 154 -8.48 -7.68 19.65
C TYR A 154 -9.06 -8.95 19.02
N ILE A 155 -8.33 -10.04 19.17
CA ILE A 155 -8.82 -11.39 18.96
C ILE A 155 -8.73 -12.12 20.29
N LYS A 156 -9.76 -12.88 20.63
CA LYS A 156 -9.79 -13.71 21.83
C LYS A 156 -10.18 -15.14 21.51
N PHE A 157 -9.48 -16.02 22.19
CA PHE A 157 -9.73 -17.44 22.23
C PHE A 157 -10.01 -17.86 23.65
N LEU A 158 -11.12 -18.56 23.84
CA LEU A 158 -11.51 -19.07 25.14
C LEU A 158 -11.79 -20.56 25.01
N TYR A 159 -11.01 -21.37 25.71
CA TYR A 159 -11.23 -22.80 25.76
C TYR A 159 -11.95 -23.22 27.05
N GLN A 160 -13.23 -23.58 26.93
CA GLN A 160 -14.11 -23.96 28.03
C GLN A 160 -14.90 -25.23 27.69
N GLU A 161 -14.95 -26.18 28.62
CA GLU A 161 -15.86 -27.34 28.55
C GLU A 161 -15.83 -28.11 27.21
N GLN A 162 -14.65 -28.33 26.62
CA GLN A 162 -14.49 -28.98 25.30
C GLN A 162 -14.99 -28.14 24.12
N THR A 163 -15.04 -26.82 24.29
CA THR A 163 -15.34 -25.88 23.22
C THR A 163 -14.31 -24.77 23.17
N VAL A 164 -13.94 -24.36 21.95
CA VAL A 164 -13.14 -23.18 21.69
C VAL A 164 -14.05 -22.12 21.11
N LEU A 165 -14.17 -21.00 21.82
CA LEU A 165 -14.90 -19.82 21.39
C LEU A 165 -13.93 -18.80 20.78
N PHE A 166 -14.30 -18.27 19.62
CA PHE A 166 -13.56 -17.26 18.88
C PHE A 166 -14.30 -15.93 18.97
N GLN A 167 -13.62 -14.87 19.42
CA GLN A 167 -14.21 -13.54 19.53
C GLN A 167 -13.29 -12.45 18.98
N TYR A 168 -13.91 -11.35 18.53
CA TYR A 168 -13.24 -10.14 18.06
C TYR A 168 -13.78 -8.92 18.79
N SER A 169 -12.92 -7.92 19.02
CA SER A 169 -13.33 -6.63 19.57
C SER A 169 -12.45 -5.50 19.02
N ARG A 170 -12.99 -4.28 18.95
CA ARG A 170 -12.21 -3.07 18.61
C ARG A 170 -11.66 -2.34 19.83
N ASP A 171 -12.33 -2.49 20.96
CA ASP A 171 -12.14 -1.69 22.16
C ASP A 171 -11.85 -2.52 23.42
N ASN A 172 -11.78 -3.85 23.28
CA ASN A 172 -11.62 -4.82 24.36
C ASN A 172 -12.82 -4.89 25.32
N VAL A 173 -13.95 -4.24 24.99
CA VAL A 173 -15.16 -4.17 25.81
C VAL A 173 -16.30 -4.89 25.10
N ASP A 174 -16.61 -4.47 23.87
CA ASP A 174 -17.67 -5.07 23.06
C ASP A 174 -17.10 -6.20 22.22
N TRP A 175 -17.50 -7.42 22.55
CA TRP A 175 -17.01 -8.65 21.90
C TRP A 175 -18.07 -9.25 20.98
N ILE A 176 -17.66 -9.51 19.75
CA ILE A 176 -18.45 -10.21 18.73
C ILE A 176 -18.00 -11.66 18.70
N GLU A 177 -18.91 -12.60 18.95
CA GLU A 177 -18.66 -14.02 18.71
C GLU A 177 -18.58 -14.29 17.21
N LEU A 178 -17.49 -14.92 16.80
CA LEU A 178 -17.22 -15.27 15.41
C LEU A 178 -17.63 -16.71 15.13
N GLY A 179 -17.41 -17.60 16.09
CA GLY A 179 -17.79 -18.99 16.00
C GLY A 179 -17.35 -19.80 17.22
N THR A 180 -17.83 -21.03 17.28
CA THR A 180 -17.51 -21.98 18.34
C THR A 180 -17.18 -23.35 17.73
N VAL A 181 -16.12 -23.98 18.24
CA VAL A 181 -15.65 -25.29 17.78
C VAL A 181 -15.67 -26.28 18.93
N ASN A 182 -16.21 -27.48 18.73
CA ASN A 182 -16.14 -28.55 19.73
C ASN A 182 -14.81 -29.30 19.63
N VAL A 183 -14.04 -29.30 20.71
CA VAL A 183 -12.72 -29.93 20.82
C VAL A 183 -12.73 -30.86 22.03
N GLN A 184 -12.90 -32.16 21.77
CA GLN A 184 -12.79 -33.18 22.82
C GLN A 184 -11.32 -33.54 23.05
N LEU A 185 -10.66 -32.91 24.05
CA LEU A 185 -9.22 -33.09 24.33
C LEU A 185 -8.77 -34.55 24.43
N LYS A 186 -9.64 -35.44 24.94
CA LYS A 186 -9.37 -36.88 25.08
C LYS A 186 -8.96 -37.58 23.77
N ASN A 187 -9.29 -36.98 22.63
CA ASN A 187 -8.95 -37.51 21.31
C ASN A 187 -7.57 -37.06 20.82
N TYR A 188 -6.85 -36.23 21.59
CA TYR A 188 -5.61 -35.57 21.15
C TYR A 188 -4.45 -35.84 22.09
N SER A 189 -3.28 -36.18 21.55
CA SER A 189 -2.05 -36.41 22.32
C SER A 189 -1.38 -35.11 22.79
N THR A 190 -1.54 -34.05 22.01
CA THR A 190 -1.04 -32.69 22.29
C THR A 190 -2.00 -31.69 21.69
N ILE A 191 -2.16 -30.55 22.35
CA ILE A 191 -2.99 -29.44 21.88
C ILE A 191 -2.24 -28.15 22.17
N GLN A 192 -2.11 -27.30 21.14
CA GLN A 192 -1.34 -26.08 21.18
C GLN A 192 -2.09 -24.91 20.56
N TRP A 193 -1.84 -23.73 21.12
CA TRP A 193 -2.06 -22.47 20.45
C TRP A 193 -0.83 -22.11 19.65
N GLU A 194 -1.03 -21.57 18.45
CA GLU A 194 0.04 -21.06 17.61
C GLU A 194 -0.33 -19.67 17.09
N ILE A 195 0.57 -18.70 17.18
CA ILE A 195 0.48 -17.46 16.40
C ILE A 195 1.42 -17.62 15.23
N ARG A 196 0.88 -17.51 14.02
CA ARG A 196 1.65 -17.55 12.78
C ARG A 196 1.63 -16.19 12.12
N ILE A 197 2.80 -15.77 11.66
CA ILE A 197 2.97 -14.54 10.90
C ILE A 197 3.66 -14.93 9.62
N LEU A 198 2.93 -14.86 8.51
CA LEU A 198 3.43 -15.16 7.18
C LEU A 198 3.50 -13.87 6.37
N CYS A 199 4.68 -13.59 5.84
CA CYS A 199 4.91 -12.50 4.90
C CYS A 199 5.74 -13.04 3.74
N PRO A 200 5.10 -13.44 2.63
CA PRO A 200 5.79 -14.08 1.50
C PRO A 200 6.70 -13.14 0.70
N GLY A 201 6.57 -11.83 0.87
CA GLY A 201 7.31 -10.86 0.07
C GLY A 201 6.65 -9.49 0.08
N TYR A 202 7.24 -8.56 -0.67
CA TYR A 202 6.68 -7.24 -0.91
C TYR A 202 6.31 -7.09 -2.38
N MET A 203 5.00 -7.07 -2.66
CA MET A 203 4.50 -6.85 -4.03
C MET A 203 4.96 -5.51 -4.61
N TYR A 204 5.16 -4.50 -3.75
CA TYR A 204 5.70 -3.21 -4.16
C TYR A 204 7.07 -3.33 -4.83
N TYR A 205 8.00 -4.12 -4.27
CA TYR A 205 9.35 -4.25 -4.84
C TYR A 205 9.33 -5.09 -6.12
N ASP A 206 8.52 -6.14 -6.17
CA ASP A 206 8.31 -6.93 -7.38
C ASP A 206 7.78 -6.07 -8.53
N TRP A 207 6.82 -5.19 -8.23
CA TRP A 207 6.30 -4.22 -9.18
C TRP A 207 7.36 -3.16 -9.56
N LEU A 208 8.04 -2.55 -8.59
CA LEU A 208 9.04 -1.50 -8.82
C LEU A 208 10.15 -1.99 -9.76
N PHE A 209 10.74 -3.15 -9.45
CA PHE A 209 11.84 -3.71 -10.23
C PHE A 209 11.41 -4.22 -11.62
N SER A 210 10.11 -4.40 -11.85
CA SER A 210 9.58 -4.81 -13.16
C SER A 210 9.22 -3.64 -14.09
N ASN A 211 9.07 -2.42 -13.55
CA ASN A 211 8.44 -1.31 -14.29
C ASN A 211 9.35 -0.08 -14.52
N TYR A 212 10.42 0.12 -13.75
CA TYR A 212 11.23 1.35 -13.80
C TYR A 212 12.60 1.20 -14.49
N ILE A 213 12.74 0.24 -15.42
CA ILE A 213 14.00 -0.06 -16.14
C ILE A 213 14.18 0.82 -17.37
N GLN A 214 13.12 1.01 -18.15
CA GLN A 214 13.18 1.75 -19.39
C GLN A 214 13.04 3.24 -19.18
N LEU A 215 13.72 4.00 -20.03
CA LEU A 215 13.60 5.45 -20.12
C LEU A 215 13.21 5.83 -21.54
N GLN A 216 12.36 6.84 -21.66
CA GLN A 216 11.99 7.44 -22.94
C GLN A 216 12.09 8.95 -22.87
N TYR A 217 12.47 9.53 -23.99
CA TYR A 217 12.47 10.96 -24.18
C TYR A 217 11.45 11.37 -25.23
N ASP A 218 10.63 12.36 -24.91
CA ASP A 218 9.67 12.96 -25.83
C ASP A 218 9.69 14.49 -25.79
N SER A 219 10.23 15.10 -26.84
CA SER A 219 10.30 16.55 -27.00
C SER A 219 8.93 17.20 -27.27
N THR A 220 7.90 16.42 -27.58
CA THR A 220 6.67 16.90 -28.22
C THR A 220 5.58 17.26 -27.19
N TYR A 221 5.62 16.68 -25.99
CA TYR A 221 4.49 16.73 -25.03
C TYR A 221 4.82 17.36 -23.67
N GLY A 222 5.93 18.08 -23.53
CA GLY A 222 6.29 18.77 -22.28
C GLY A 222 6.71 17.83 -21.13
N LEU A 223 6.90 16.55 -21.44
CA LEU A 223 7.46 15.51 -20.60
C LEU A 223 8.79 15.07 -21.21
N PRO A 224 9.88 15.82 -20.95
CA PRO A 224 11.11 15.63 -21.70
C PRO A 224 11.69 14.24 -21.50
N LEU A 225 11.70 13.71 -20.27
CA LEU A 225 12.21 12.37 -19.94
C LEU A 225 11.20 11.66 -19.03
N GLU A 226 10.96 10.37 -19.22
CA GLU A 226 10.00 9.57 -18.43
C GLU A 226 10.40 8.07 -18.39
N HIS A 227 9.86 7.32 -17.43
CA HIS A 227 9.88 5.85 -17.47
C HIS A 227 8.82 5.31 -18.45
N THR A 228 9.06 4.17 -19.09
CA THR A 228 8.04 3.53 -19.97
C THR A 228 7.24 2.45 -19.23
N SER A 229 6.88 2.72 -17.98
CA SER A 229 6.40 1.72 -17.04
C SER A 229 5.02 1.15 -17.40
N LEU A 230 4.09 1.97 -17.87
CA LEU A 230 2.68 1.57 -18.02
C LEU A 230 2.06 2.04 -19.35
N THR A 231 1.11 1.25 -19.85
CA THR A 231 0.29 1.63 -21.00
C THR A 231 -0.64 2.78 -20.62
N ARG A 232 -0.61 3.88 -21.38
CA ARG A 232 -1.48 5.04 -21.13
C ARG A 232 -2.65 5.08 -22.11
N LYS A 233 -3.74 5.74 -21.71
CA LYS A 233 -4.88 6.08 -22.58
C LYS A 233 -4.81 7.57 -22.88
N SER A 234 -4.33 7.94 -24.06
CA SER A 234 -4.05 9.34 -24.40
C SER A 234 -3.11 10.00 -23.36
N PHE A 235 -3.47 11.13 -22.77
CA PHE A 235 -2.71 11.80 -21.70
C PHE A 235 -3.00 11.24 -20.28
N SER A 236 -3.79 10.17 -20.15
CA SER A 236 -4.14 9.58 -18.86
C SER A 236 -3.19 8.44 -18.51
N TYR A 237 -2.44 8.63 -17.43
CA TYR A 237 -1.54 7.63 -16.82
C TYR A 237 -2.25 6.72 -15.80
N TYR A 238 -3.46 7.08 -15.39
CA TYR A 238 -4.32 6.32 -14.47
C TYR A 238 -5.13 5.26 -15.23
N THR A 239 -4.44 4.21 -15.68
CA THR A 239 -5.01 3.11 -16.45
C THR A 239 -4.92 1.80 -15.67
N ALA A 240 -3.95 0.95 -15.97
CA ALA A 240 -3.72 -0.33 -15.30
C ALA A 240 -2.52 -0.19 -14.37
N ASN A 241 -2.73 -0.46 -13.08
CA ASN A 241 -1.66 -0.58 -12.10
C ASN A 241 -1.97 -1.77 -11.21
N ALA A 242 -0.92 -2.47 -10.77
CA ALA A 242 -1.09 -3.72 -10.06
C ALA A 242 -1.08 -3.55 -8.52
N LEU A 243 -0.87 -2.32 -8.05
CA LEU A 243 -0.88 -1.96 -6.62
C LEU A 243 -2.03 -1.01 -6.27
N LEU A 244 -2.52 -0.24 -7.24
CA LEU A 244 -3.58 0.76 -7.05
C LEU A 244 -4.72 0.61 -8.05
N ASP A 245 -5.93 0.75 -7.53
CA ASP A 245 -7.13 0.97 -8.33
C ASP A 245 -7.33 2.47 -8.56
N TYR A 246 -7.78 2.83 -9.76
CA TYR A 246 -8.08 4.20 -10.14
C TYR A 246 -9.52 4.36 -10.59
N ALA A 247 -10.18 5.42 -10.10
CA ALA A 247 -11.44 5.89 -10.67
C ALA A 247 -11.35 7.37 -11.02
N ARG A 248 -11.58 7.68 -12.31
CA ARG A 248 -11.69 9.06 -12.78
C ARG A 248 -13.12 9.54 -12.59
N ILE A 249 -13.29 10.62 -11.83
CA ILE A 249 -14.60 11.19 -11.52
C ILE A 249 -14.67 12.60 -12.09
N GLU A 250 -15.73 12.86 -12.87
CA GLU A 250 -16.03 14.20 -13.38
C GLU A 250 -16.66 15.07 -12.29
N HIS A 251 -16.42 16.37 -12.36
CA HIS A 251 -16.98 17.38 -11.46
C HIS A 251 -18.51 17.36 -11.44
N SER A 252 -19.13 17.02 -12.57
CA SER A 252 -20.59 16.84 -12.65
C SER A 252 -21.12 15.78 -11.69
N PHE A 253 -20.31 14.78 -11.33
CA PHE A 253 -20.67 13.80 -10.30
C PHE A 253 -20.75 14.44 -8.92
N LEU A 254 -19.80 15.32 -8.57
CA LEU A 254 -19.84 16.07 -7.32
C LEU A 254 -21.13 16.91 -7.25
N CYS A 255 -21.44 17.65 -8.33
CA CYS A 255 -22.70 18.40 -8.46
C CYS A 255 -23.95 17.52 -8.29
N PHE A 256 -23.95 16.32 -8.87
CA PHE A 256 -25.05 15.37 -8.75
C PHE A 256 -25.26 14.88 -7.32
N THR A 257 -24.18 14.62 -6.59
CA THR A 257 -24.25 14.21 -5.17
C THR A 257 -24.69 15.32 -4.22
N LYS A 258 -24.69 16.58 -4.69
CA LYS A 258 -24.96 17.79 -3.88
C LYS A 258 -24.04 17.92 -2.65
N LYS A 259 -22.83 17.36 -2.73
CA LYS A 259 -21.80 17.49 -1.72
C LYS A 259 -20.79 18.57 -2.14
N SER A 260 -20.26 19.29 -1.17
CA SER A 260 -19.05 20.10 -1.32
C SER A 260 -17.83 19.20 -1.57
N LEU A 261 -16.75 19.77 -2.11
CA LEU A 261 -15.49 19.06 -2.30
C LEU A 261 -14.90 18.63 -0.95
N VAL A 262 -15.06 19.45 0.10
CA VAL A 262 -14.67 19.10 1.47
C VAL A 262 -15.43 17.86 1.95
N GLU A 263 -16.76 17.84 1.88
CA GLU A 263 -17.58 16.69 2.30
C GLU A 263 -17.25 15.43 1.50
N PHE A 264 -17.04 15.58 0.19
CA PHE A 264 -16.64 14.48 -0.67
C PHE A 264 -15.26 13.94 -0.29
N THR A 265 -14.30 14.82 0.00
CA THR A 265 -12.96 14.46 0.45
C THR A 265 -13.01 13.67 1.75
N LYS A 266 -13.76 14.14 2.74
CA LYS A 266 -13.96 13.42 4.01
C LYS A 266 -14.49 12.01 3.78
N MET A 267 -15.53 11.88 2.96
CA MET A 267 -16.11 10.58 2.60
C MET A 267 -15.10 9.62 1.94
N MET A 268 -14.21 10.14 1.08
CA MET A 268 -13.16 9.31 0.45
C MET A 268 -12.12 8.86 1.48
N ILE A 269 -11.62 9.78 2.30
CA ILE A 269 -10.64 9.47 3.35
C ILE A 269 -11.20 8.49 4.38
N ASP A 270 -12.44 8.68 4.83
CA ASP A 270 -13.11 7.80 5.80
C ASP A 270 -13.31 6.38 5.23
N THR A 271 -13.45 6.27 3.91
CA THR A 271 -13.53 4.98 3.18
C THR A 271 -12.17 4.50 2.65
N LYS A 272 -11.07 5.04 3.21
CA LYS A 272 -9.68 4.69 2.95
C LYS A 272 -9.21 4.85 1.50
N LYS A 273 -9.74 5.87 0.81
CA LYS A 273 -9.35 6.23 -0.56
C LYS A 273 -8.69 7.60 -0.58
N TYR A 274 -7.62 7.71 -1.36
CA TYR A 274 -6.95 8.98 -1.62
C TYR A 274 -7.66 9.72 -2.75
N LEU A 275 -7.45 11.03 -2.81
CA LEU A 275 -7.91 11.84 -3.92
C LEU A 275 -6.75 12.58 -4.55
N GLU A 276 -6.57 12.42 -5.85
CA GLU A 276 -5.77 13.35 -6.61
C GLU A 276 -6.66 14.43 -7.20
N VAL A 277 -6.32 15.67 -6.90
CA VAL A 277 -7.08 16.84 -7.30
C VAL A 277 -6.13 17.88 -7.88
N GLU A 278 -6.47 18.40 -9.07
CA GLU A 278 -5.81 19.59 -9.60
C GLU A 278 -6.31 20.81 -8.80
N LEU A 279 -5.39 21.54 -8.18
CA LEU A 279 -5.68 22.74 -7.39
C LEU A 279 -4.86 23.91 -7.91
N ASP A 280 -5.39 25.11 -7.74
CA ASP A 280 -4.58 26.32 -7.87
C ASP A 280 -3.63 26.44 -6.67
N GLU A 281 -2.34 26.20 -6.93
CA GLU A 281 -1.28 26.17 -5.92
C GLU A 281 -1.06 27.51 -5.21
N PHE A 282 -1.62 28.61 -5.72
CA PHE A 282 -1.66 29.89 -5.00
C PHE A 282 -2.22 29.75 -3.57
N TYR A 283 -3.21 28.86 -3.41
CA TYR A 283 -3.89 28.60 -2.14
C TYR A 283 -3.27 27.46 -1.32
N VAL A 284 -2.27 26.76 -1.86
CA VAL A 284 -1.64 25.61 -1.20
C VAL A 284 -0.39 26.06 -0.46
N GLN A 285 -0.27 25.70 0.82
CA GLN A 285 0.82 26.21 1.65
C GLN A 285 2.21 25.76 1.17
N GLY A 286 3.14 26.69 1.07
CA GLY A 286 4.56 26.44 0.81
C GLY A 286 4.95 26.24 -0.66
N THR A 287 3.99 26.16 -1.58
CA THR A 287 4.26 26.03 -3.02
C THR A 287 4.97 27.26 -3.59
N CYS A 288 5.62 27.08 -4.74
CA CYS A 288 6.24 28.20 -5.46
C CYS A 288 5.19 29.24 -5.89
N ALA A 289 4.01 28.78 -6.31
CA ALA A 289 2.88 29.62 -6.70
C ALA A 289 2.40 30.52 -5.55
N GLN A 290 2.23 29.96 -4.35
CA GLN A 290 1.89 30.75 -3.16
C GLN A 290 3.02 31.73 -2.81
N LYS A 291 4.27 31.27 -2.74
CA LYS A 291 5.41 32.13 -2.35
C LYS A 291 5.61 33.31 -3.31
N ALA A 292 5.49 33.07 -4.61
CA ALA A 292 5.69 34.07 -5.65
C ALA A 292 4.39 34.75 -6.11
N GLN A 293 3.27 34.47 -5.44
CA GLN A 293 1.97 35.14 -5.64
C GLN A 293 1.48 35.06 -7.11
N PHE A 294 1.47 33.87 -7.69
CA PHE A 294 0.89 33.63 -9.02
C PHE A 294 -0.04 32.41 -9.01
N HIS A 295 -1.01 32.40 -9.92
CA HIS A 295 -1.96 31.30 -10.09
C HIS A 295 -1.38 30.21 -10.97
N PHE A 296 -1.38 28.98 -10.48
CA PHE A 296 -0.83 27.83 -11.19
C PHE A 296 -1.55 26.56 -10.78
N SER A 297 -2.13 25.88 -11.77
CA SER A 297 -2.87 24.65 -11.52
C SER A 297 -1.95 23.45 -11.60
N HIS A 298 -1.95 22.63 -10.56
CA HIS A 298 -1.09 21.45 -10.45
C HIS A 298 -1.80 20.32 -9.69
N GLN A 299 -1.39 19.08 -9.95
CA GLN A 299 -1.90 17.90 -9.25
C GLN A 299 -1.40 17.88 -7.80
N ASN A 300 -2.31 17.57 -6.88
CA ASN A 300 -2.07 17.42 -5.45
C ASN A 300 -2.73 16.12 -4.97
N LEU A 301 -2.05 15.37 -4.10
CA LEU A 301 -2.61 14.17 -3.49
C LEU A 301 -3.16 14.49 -2.11
N ILE A 302 -4.45 14.30 -1.92
CA ILE A 302 -5.15 14.45 -0.65
C ILE A 302 -5.16 13.11 0.08
N TYR A 303 -4.69 13.12 1.33
CA TYR A 303 -4.52 11.89 2.13
C TYR A 303 -5.10 12.00 3.55
N GLY A 304 -5.69 13.13 3.93
CA GLY A 304 -6.34 13.26 5.23
C GLY A 304 -7.03 14.60 5.43
N TYR A 305 -7.69 14.75 6.58
CA TYR A 305 -8.26 16.01 7.03
C TYR A 305 -8.24 16.14 8.56
N ASP A 306 -8.47 17.36 9.04
CA ASP A 306 -8.58 17.69 10.45
C ASP A 306 -9.67 18.74 10.66
N ASP A 307 -10.78 18.33 11.27
CA ASP A 307 -11.93 19.20 11.53
C ASP A 307 -11.67 20.22 12.63
N GLU A 308 -10.84 19.88 13.62
CA GLU A 308 -10.49 20.82 14.71
C GLU A 308 -9.60 21.94 14.20
N LYS A 309 -8.71 21.64 13.24
CA LYS A 309 -7.82 22.61 12.61
C LYS A 309 -8.38 23.23 11.34
N GLU A 310 -9.52 22.75 10.85
CA GLU A 310 -10.14 23.13 9.58
C GLU A 310 -9.17 23.05 8.38
N VAL A 311 -8.40 21.97 8.29
CA VAL A 311 -7.42 21.75 7.20
C VAL A 311 -7.62 20.42 6.48
N ILE A 312 -7.23 20.41 5.22
CA ILE A 312 -7.03 19.21 4.40
C ILE A 312 -5.53 18.95 4.31
N TYR A 313 -5.12 17.71 4.59
CA TYR A 313 -3.73 17.27 4.44
C TYR A 313 -3.48 16.82 3.00
N CYS A 314 -2.45 17.38 2.37
CA CYS A 314 -2.09 17.06 0.99
C CYS A 314 -0.58 16.91 0.77
N ILE A 315 -0.22 16.24 -0.31
CA ILE A 315 1.13 16.18 -0.86
C ILE A 315 1.17 17.04 -2.12
N SER A 316 2.15 17.94 -2.16
CA SER A 316 2.34 18.89 -3.26
C SER A 316 3.81 18.96 -3.66
N PHE A 317 4.09 19.51 -4.84
CA PHE A 317 5.45 19.77 -5.29
C PHE A 317 5.94 21.10 -4.71
N ILE A 318 6.75 21.03 -3.66
CA ILE A 318 7.42 22.17 -3.05
C ILE A 318 8.89 22.12 -3.46
N GLU A 319 9.33 23.16 -4.19
CA GLU A 319 10.72 23.27 -4.67
C GLU A 319 11.17 22.04 -5.50
N GLY A 320 10.25 21.51 -6.31
CA GLY A 320 10.49 20.35 -7.17
C GLY A 320 10.50 19.00 -6.45
N LYS A 321 10.10 18.94 -5.17
CA LYS A 321 10.00 17.71 -4.38
C LYS A 321 8.61 17.53 -3.80
N LEU A 322 8.17 16.28 -3.70
CA LEU A 322 6.99 15.94 -2.92
C LEU A 322 7.22 16.26 -1.45
N ASN A 323 6.30 17.04 -0.87
CA ASN A 323 6.30 17.37 0.53
C ASN A 323 4.87 17.33 1.08
N GLU A 324 4.75 16.95 2.35
CA GLU A 324 3.51 17.14 3.09
C GLU A 324 3.24 18.63 3.27
N THR A 325 2.00 19.02 3.06
CA THR A 325 1.51 20.36 3.34
C THR A 325 0.02 20.31 3.68
N VAL A 326 -0.55 21.48 3.90
CA VAL A 326 -1.97 21.64 4.21
C VAL A 326 -2.59 22.73 3.37
N ILE A 327 -3.90 22.64 3.21
CA ILE A 327 -4.76 23.70 2.70
C ILE A 327 -5.91 23.90 3.68
N ARG A 328 -6.28 25.15 3.95
CA ARG A 328 -7.46 25.43 4.77
C ARG A 328 -8.71 24.95 4.05
N MET A 329 -9.69 24.44 4.77
CA MET A 329 -10.94 23.97 4.15
C MET A 329 -11.66 25.07 3.35
N GLU A 330 -11.60 26.32 3.84
CA GLU A 330 -12.14 27.50 3.12
C GLU A 330 -11.43 27.73 1.77
N ASP A 331 -10.10 27.59 1.75
CA ASP A 331 -9.28 27.82 0.57
C ASP A 331 -9.34 26.65 -0.41
N TYR A 332 -9.63 25.44 0.07
CA TYR A 332 -9.64 24.23 -0.75
C TYR A 332 -10.70 24.27 -1.85
N GLU A 333 -11.91 24.74 -1.52
CA GLU A 333 -12.98 24.95 -2.50
C GLU A 333 -12.59 26.03 -3.52
N VAL A 334 -12.01 27.13 -3.04
CA VAL A 334 -11.59 28.25 -3.89
C VAL A 334 -10.47 27.82 -4.84
N ALA A 335 -9.48 27.07 -4.34
CA ALA A 335 -8.37 26.52 -5.11
C ALA A 335 -8.86 25.59 -6.23
N TYR A 336 -9.86 24.77 -5.93
CA TYR A 336 -10.45 23.87 -6.91
C TYR A 336 -11.29 24.62 -7.95
N GLN A 337 -12.02 25.67 -7.56
CA GLN A 337 -12.83 26.46 -8.50
C GLN A 337 -11.97 27.40 -9.37
N SER A 338 -10.83 27.87 -8.85
CA SER A 338 -9.95 28.82 -9.52
C SER A 338 -8.98 28.18 -10.52
N LYS A 339 -8.93 26.85 -10.58
CA LYS A 339 -8.00 26.13 -11.48
C LYS A 339 -8.32 26.41 -12.95
N ARG A 340 -7.28 26.42 -13.77
CA ARG A 340 -7.37 26.73 -15.20
C ARG A 340 -7.69 25.53 -16.06
N ARG A 341 -7.44 24.30 -15.58
CA ARG A 341 -7.58 23.07 -16.35
C ARG A 341 -8.32 22.00 -15.55
N THR A 342 -8.83 21.04 -16.33
CA THR A 342 -9.56 19.82 -15.97
C THR A 342 -10.81 19.99 -15.09
N SER A 343 -11.84 19.20 -15.39
CA SER A 343 -13.06 19.12 -14.59
C SER A 343 -13.12 17.80 -13.82
N CYS A 344 -12.01 17.12 -13.57
CA CYS A 344 -12.03 15.80 -12.94
C CYS A 344 -11.06 15.70 -11.77
N PHE A 345 -11.28 14.70 -10.93
CA PHE A 345 -10.36 14.23 -9.91
C PHE A 345 -10.24 12.71 -10.01
N TYR A 346 -9.16 12.16 -9.50
CA TYR A 346 -8.92 10.73 -9.47
C TYR A 346 -9.05 10.23 -8.04
N ILE A 347 -9.77 9.12 -7.88
CA ILE A 347 -9.78 8.34 -6.64
C ILE A 347 -8.69 7.28 -6.80
N LEU A 348 -7.83 7.16 -5.80
CA LEU A 348 -6.80 6.13 -5.74
C LEU A 348 -7.08 5.25 -4.51
N GLU A 349 -7.07 3.93 -4.71
CA GLU A 349 -7.28 2.95 -3.64
C GLU A 349 -6.13 1.95 -3.64
N HIS A 350 -5.49 1.77 -2.47
CA HIS A 350 -4.45 0.74 -2.30
C HIS A 350 -5.10 -0.55 -1.83
N GLU A 351 -5.40 -1.40 -2.80
CA GLU A 351 -5.98 -2.71 -2.56
C GLU A 351 -5.20 -3.79 -3.28
N TYR A 352 -5.02 -4.90 -2.57
CA TYR A 352 -4.41 -6.10 -3.12
C TYR A 352 -5.52 -7.07 -3.44
N ASP A 353 -5.71 -7.36 -4.72
CA ASP A 353 -6.66 -8.39 -5.14
C ASP A 353 -6.09 -9.80 -4.86
N TRP A 354 -6.78 -10.87 -5.28
CA TRP A 354 -6.26 -12.24 -5.10
C TRP A 354 -4.99 -12.53 -5.91
N GLU A 355 -4.77 -11.81 -7.01
CA GLU A 355 -3.60 -12.00 -7.87
C GLU A 355 -2.37 -11.25 -7.37
N VAL A 356 -1.23 -11.95 -7.41
CA VAL A 356 0.05 -11.43 -6.94
C VAL A 356 0.88 -10.96 -8.12
N VAL A 357 1.46 -9.78 -7.99
CA VAL A 357 2.56 -9.32 -8.85
C VAL A 357 3.83 -9.99 -8.39
N HIS A 358 4.36 -10.85 -9.26
CA HIS A 358 5.65 -11.50 -9.03
C HIS A 358 6.71 -10.85 -9.90
N PHE A 359 7.89 -10.67 -9.33
CA PHE A 359 9.08 -10.38 -10.12
C PHE A 359 9.33 -11.52 -11.11
N LYS A 360 9.52 -11.17 -12.38
CA LYS A 360 9.82 -12.14 -13.45
C LYS A 360 11.19 -11.83 -14.03
N LEU A 361 12.16 -12.70 -13.74
CA LEU A 361 13.54 -12.53 -14.22
C LEU A 361 13.62 -12.40 -15.74
N ASP A 362 12.86 -13.21 -16.48
CA ASP A 362 12.86 -13.17 -17.96
C ASP A 362 12.35 -11.81 -18.49
N HIS A 363 11.32 -11.25 -17.86
CA HIS A 363 10.81 -9.91 -18.19
C HIS A 363 11.87 -8.84 -17.87
N PHE A 364 12.46 -8.88 -16.68
CA PHE A 364 13.53 -7.97 -16.28
C PHE A 364 14.71 -8.00 -17.26
N LEU A 365 15.17 -9.18 -17.66
CA LEU A 365 16.27 -9.36 -18.60
C LEU A 365 15.91 -8.83 -20.00
N ALA A 366 14.67 -9.03 -20.45
CA ALA A 366 14.20 -8.50 -21.73
C ALA A 366 14.17 -6.97 -21.72
N GLU A 367 13.61 -6.36 -20.67
CA GLU A 367 13.60 -4.90 -20.51
C GLU A 367 15.03 -4.35 -20.40
N LEU A 368 15.92 -4.99 -19.65
CA LEU A 368 17.31 -4.55 -19.55
C LEU A 368 18.03 -4.61 -20.92
N LYS A 369 17.81 -5.67 -21.69
CA LYS A 369 18.35 -5.80 -23.04
C LYS A 369 17.85 -4.67 -23.94
N GLU A 370 16.54 -4.40 -23.93
CA GLU A 370 15.96 -3.30 -24.72
C GLU A 370 16.50 -1.94 -24.31
N TYR A 371 16.78 -1.72 -23.03
CA TYR A 371 17.36 -0.48 -22.53
C TYR A 371 18.78 -0.30 -23.10
N LEU A 372 19.59 -1.36 -23.07
CA LEU A 372 20.95 -1.34 -23.61
C LEU A 372 20.97 -1.20 -25.14
N GLU A 373 20.05 -1.84 -25.84
CA GLU A 373 19.92 -1.74 -27.30
C GLU A 373 19.22 -0.45 -27.74
N SER A 374 18.64 0.32 -26.80
CA SER A 374 17.84 1.52 -27.05
C SER A 374 16.65 1.27 -27.98
N THR A 375 15.96 0.16 -27.72
CA THR A 375 14.73 -0.21 -28.41
C THR A 375 13.55 0.57 -27.83
N VAL A 376 12.60 0.99 -28.67
CA VAL A 376 11.42 1.74 -28.25
C VAL A 376 10.32 0.78 -27.80
N SER A 377 10.32 0.39 -26.52
CA SER A 377 9.43 -0.62 -25.93
C SER A 377 7.94 -0.26 -26.07
N VAL A 378 7.60 1.03 -26.05
CA VAL A 378 6.20 1.50 -26.21
C VAL A 378 5.56 1.13 -27.54
N ARG A 379 6.34 0.83 -28.59
CA ARG A 379 5.81 0.37 -29.89
C ARG A 379 5.06 -0.95 -29.80
N LYS A 380 5.36 -1.77 -28.79
CA LYS A 380 4.62 -3.01 -28.50
C LYS A 380 3.15 -2.74 -28.14
N TYR A 381 2.84 -1.52 -27.71
CA TYR A 381 1.50 -1.10 -27.29
C TYR A 381 0.83 -0.16 -28.31
N GLY A 382 1.20 -0.25 -29.59
CA GLY A 382 0.71 0.66 -30.65
C GLY A 382 -0.82 0.71 -30.83
N GLY A 383 -1.58 -0.17 -30.19
CA GLY A 383 -3.05 -0.08 -30.12
C GLY A 383 -3.59 0.90 -29.06
N CYS A 384 -2.76 1.41 -28.15
CA CYS A 384 -3.20 2.27 -27.04
C CYS A 384 -2.85 3.75 -27.24
N THR A 385 -1.66 4.05 -27.75
CA THR A 385 -1.21 5.40 -28.12
C THR A 385 -0.15 5.35 -29.20
N ASP A 386 -0.17 6.32 -30.11
CA ASP A 386 0.93 6.53 -31.06
C ASP A 386 2.18 6.98 -30.28
N SER A 387 3.29 6.24 -30.45
CA SER A 387 4.56 6.62 -29.85
C SER A 387 5.21 7.72 -30.68
N THR A 388 5.26 8.94 -30.15
CA THR A 388 6.09 10.06 -30.62
C THR A 388 7.51 10.02 -30.08
N THR A 389 7.86 8.97 -29.33
CA THR A 389 9.17 8.78 -28.70
C THR A 389 10.28 8.82 -29.74
N ASN A 390 11.16 9.83 -29.62
CA ASN A 390 12.29 10.03 -30.52
C ASN A 390 13.53 9.23 -30.07
N ILE A 391 13.73 9.04 -28.76
CA ILE A 391 14.91 8.39 -28.18
C ILE A 391 14.49 7.59 -26.93
N SER A 392 15.02 6.37 -26.77
CA SER A 392 14.78 5.51 -25.60
C SER A 392 16.06 4.83 -25.12
N GLY A 393 16.01 4.24 -23.93
CA GLY A 393 17.08 3.44 -23.36
C GLY A 393 18.37 4.24 -23.10
N ILE A 394 19.52 3.56 -23.24
CA ILE A 394 20.83 4.14 -22.91
C ILE A 394 21.27 5.26 -23.88
N LYS A 395 20.71 5.35 -25.10
CA LYS A 395 21.00 6.46 -26.03
C LYS A 395 20.50 7.83 -25.55
N ILE A 396 19.66 7.87 -24.51
CA ILE A 396 19.25 9.13 -23.88
C ILE A 396 20.48 9.89 -23.36
N TYR A 397 21.50 9.19 -22.86
CA TYR A 397 22.72 9.82 -22.38
C TYR A 397 23.50 10.47 -23.53
N ASP A 398 23.58 9.80 -24.68
CA ASP A 398 24.21 10.39 -25.87
C ASP A 398 23.44 11.62 -26.35
N ALA A 399 22.11 11.59 -26.33
CA ALA A 399 21.29 12.76 -26.68
C ALA A 399 21.59 13.94 -25.75
N ILE A 400 21.61 13.70 -24.43
CA ILE A 400 21.94 14.73 -23.44
C ILE A 400 23.39 15.22 -23.60
N LEU A 401 24.34 14.38 -24.03
CA LEU A 401 25.74 14.78 -24.16
C LEU A 401 26.05 15.51 -25.46
N TYR A 402 25.37 15.20 -26.55
CA TYR A 402 25.78 15.63 -27.89
C TYR A 402 24.76 16.50 -28.62
N ASP A 403 23.51 16.58 -28.14
CA ASP A 403 22.49 17.43 -28.74
C ASP A 403 22.20 18.66 -27.84
N ALA A 404 22.34 19.85 -28.40
CA ALA A 404 22.23 21.12 -27.69
C ALA A 404 20.84 21.37 -27.09
N ASP A 405 19.77 20.89 -27.75
CA ASP A 405 18.41 21.08 -27.25
C ASP A 405 18.17 20.20 -26.02
N TYR A 406 18.69 18.97 -26.04
CA TYR A 406 18.61 18.04 -24.92
C TYR A 406 19.49 18.48 -23.74
N GLN A 407 20.70 18.99 -24.00
CA GLN A 407 21.54 19.62 -22.98
C GLN A 407 20.80 20.77 -22.28
N LYS A 408 20.19 21.66 -23.07
CA LYS A 408 19.45 22.80 -22.53
C LYS A 408 18.29 22.34 -21.66
N LEU A 409 17.55 21.31 -22.07
CA LEU A 409 16.45 20.77 -21.27
C LEU A 409 16.95 20.15 -19.97
N PHE A 410 18.00 19.33 -20.01
CA PHE A 410 18.62 18.75 -18.81
C PHE A 410 19.05 19.80 -17.78
N LEU A 411 19.62 20.91 -18.23
CA LEU A 411 20.09 21.99 -17.35
C LEU A 411 18.98 22.87 -16.77
N ASN A 412 17.83 22.97 -17.44
CA ASN A 412 16.74 23.87 -17.04
C ASN A 412 15.56 23.15 -16.38
N ASP A 413 15.43 21.84 -16.56
CA ASP A 413 14.36 21.03 -16.00
C ASP A 413 14.89 20.03 -14.97
N ILE A 414 14.71 20.38 -13.70
CA ILE A 414 15.17 19.58 -12.55
C ILE A 414 14.60 18.14 -12.55
N ARG A 415 13.43 17.93 -13.17
CA ARG A 415 12.78 16.61 -13.25
C ARG A 415 13.66 15.62 -14.01
N ILE A 416 14.34 16.07 -15.08
CA ILE A 416 15.22 15.20 -15.88
C ILE A 416 16.39 14.70 -15.03
N SER A 417 17.01 15.60 -14.25
CA SER A 417 18.09 15.23 -13.33
C SER A 417 17.62 14.25 -12.25
N TYR A 418 16.39 14.42 -11.73
CA TYR A 418 15.82 13.51 -10.75
C TYR A 418 15.57 12.11 -11.33
N ILE A 419 14.98 11.99 -12.52
CA ILE A 419 14.75 10.68 -13.17
C ILE A 419 16.05 9.92 -13.35
N LEU A 420 17.10 10.58 -13.86
CA LEU A 420 18.39 9.92 -14.08
C LEU A 420 19.04 9.49 -12.77
N TYR A 421 18.92 10.29 -11.71
CA TYR A 421 19.39 9.91 -10.38
C TYR A 421 18.60 8.72 -9.81
N GLU A 422 17.26 8.76 -9.91
CA GLU A 422 16.35 7.70 -9.44
C GLU A 422 16.62 6.38 -10.17
N HIS A 423 16.85 6.43 -11.48
CA HIS A 423 17.13 5.26 -12.31
C HIS A 423 18.45 4.54 -11.98
N LYS A 424 19.40 5.24 -11.36
CA LYS A 424 20.75 4.70 -11.05
C LYS A 424 20.94 4.29 -9.60
N LYS A 425 20.01 4.66 -8.73
CA LYS A 425 20.02 4.30 -7.32
C LYS A 425 19.39 2.93 -7.13
#